data_AF-P48335-F1
#
_entry.id   AF-P48335-F1
#
_cell.length_a   1.000
_cell.length_b   1.000
_cell.length_c   1.000
_cell.angle_alpha   90.00
_cell.angle_beta   90.00
_cell.angle_gamma   90.00
#
_symmetry.space_group_name_H-M   'P 1'
#
loop_
_entity.id
_entity.type
_entity.pdbx_description
1 polymer ?
#
loop_
_entity_poly.entity_id
_entity_poly.type
_entity_poly.pdbx_seq_one_letter_code
_entity_poly.pdbx_strand_id
1 'polypeptide(L)'
;MLYLRDHQPVAVLFDDNFEKIQGVVDRNGYVFKNVTPQQITTIEFLLNKKLLKVRGFKNIIIRWAALYLLICDSQTKIYEVILEKGHDITFGTEAGYVFFGEYINMDQLRKRFFYMDHLHNLWREGNLFSEVHVNLTKSAHCYIDLTENKTPILSMLDDVSSFRIKDDNYRWPSQLKDE
;
A
#
# COMPACT_ATOMS: atom_id res chain seq x y z
N MET A 1 10.82 15.86 24.17
CA MET A 1 9.35 15.94 23.97
C MET A 1 8.92 17.04 23.00
N LEU A 2 9.59 18.21 22.91
CA LEU A 2 9.24 19.26 21.94
C LEU A 2 9.32 18.81 20.46
N TYR A 3 10.26 17.95 20.10
CA TYR A 3 10.50 17.56 18.69
C TYR A 3 9.37 16.77 18.02
N LEU A 4 8.49 16.11 18.78
CA LEU A 4 7.33 15.40 18.21
C LEU A 4 6.25 16.35 17.67
N ARG A 5 6.27 17.64 18.03
CA ARG A 5 5.29 18.62 17.54
C ARG A 5 5.56 19.04 16.09
N ASP A 6 6.82 19.25 15.74
CA ASP A 6 7.18 19.76 14.40
C ASP A 6 7.33 18.62 13.38
N HIS A 7 7.80 17.46 13.83
CA HIS A 7 8.03 16.28 12.99
C HIS A 7 7.45 15.02 13.63
N GLN A 8 6.12 14.96 13.67
CA GLN A 8 5.42 13.78 14.17
C GLN A 8 5.67 12.57 13.25
N PRO A 9 6.23 11.46 13.75
CA PRO A 9 6.44 10.25 12.96
C PRO A 9 5.11 9.67 12.47
N VAL A 10 5.10 9.23 11.22
CA VAL A 10 3.94 8.59 10.58
C VAL A 10 4.23 7.18 10.08
N ALA A 11 5.52 6.85 9.91
CA ALA A 11 5.96 5.53 9.47
C ALA A 11 7.26 5.07 10.13
N VAL A 12 7.44 3.75 10.21
CA VAL A 12 8.69 3.07 10.59
C VAL A 12 9.38 2.63 9.32
N LEU A 13 10.66 2.99 9.19
CA LEU A 13 11.49 2.60 8.07
C LEU A 13 12.24 1.30 8.39
N PHE A 14 12.12 0.32 7.52
CA PHE A 14 12.82 -0.96 7.58
C PHE A 14 13.85 -1.09 6.45
N ASP A 15 14.75 -2.05 6.60
CA ASP A 15 15.58 -2.55 5.50
C ASP A 15 14.77 -3.37 4.48
N ASP A 16 15.43 -3.79 3.40
CA ASP A 16 14.79 -4.47 2.26
C ASP A 16 14.05 -5.76 2.69
N ASN A 17 14.44 -6.37 3.81
CA ASN A 17 13.91 -7.65 4.30
C ASN A 17 12.93 -7.52 5.48
N PHE A 18 12.59 -6.29 5.92
CA PHE A 18 11.81 -6.06 7.16
C PHE A 18 12.47 -6.60 8.44
N GLU A 19 13.78 -6.82 8.44
CA GLU A 19 14.52 -7.39 9.57
C GLU A 19 15.04 -6.31 10.51
N LYS A 20 15.42 -5.13 9.97
CA LYS A 20 16.07 -4.07 10.74
C LYS A 20 15.36 -2.74 10.59
N ILE A 21 15.08 -2.09 11.72
CA ILE A 21 14.60 -0.71 11.76
C ILE A 21 15.75 0.22 11.39
N GLN A 22 15.55 1.04 10.35
CA GLN A 22 16.48 2.07 9.91
C GLN A 22 16.14 3.45 10.50
N GLY A 23 14.92 3.63 11.00
CA GLY A 23 14.46 4.87 11.62
C GLY A 23 12.94 5.01 11.59
N VAL A 24 12.47 6.23 11.84
CA VAL A 24 11.08 6.64 11.61
C VAL A 24 11.05 7.84 10.68
N VAL A 25 9.94 8.03 9.97
CA VAL A 25 9.77 9.13 9.01
C VAL A 25 8.49 9.91 9.31
N ASP A 26 8.55 11.23 9.13
CA ASP A 26 7.39 12.13 9.28
C ASP A 26 6.60 12.26 7.96
N ARG A 27 5.53 13.07 7.95
CA ARG A 27 4.71 13.31 6.74
C ARG A 27 5.45 14.00 5.59
N ASN A 28 6.54 14.70 5.87
CA ASN A 28 7.31 15.48 4.89
C ASN A 28 8.50 14.71 4.32
N GLY A 29 8.81 13.54 4.88
CA GLY A 29 9.90 12.66 4.43
C GLY A 29 11.19 12.82 5.22
N TYR A 30 11.17 13.54 6.35
CA TYR A 30 12.32 13.63 7.24
C TYR A 30 12.51 12.32 8.00
N VAL A 31 13.72 11.75 7.91
CA VAL A 31 14.06 10.47 8.53
C VAL A 31 14.84 10.69 9.83
N PHE A 32 14.31 10.16 10.92
CA PHE A 32 14.94 10.12 12.23
C PHE A 32 15.56 8.75 12.44
N LYS A 33 16.89 8.68 12.41
CA LYS A 33 17.66 7.45 12.58
C LYS A 33 17.87 7.10 14.07
N ASN A 34 18.43 5.92 14.33
CA ASN A 34 18.80 5.43 15.66
C ASN A 34 17.62 5.31 16.64
N VAL A 35 16.42 5.01 16.11
CA VAL A 35 15.22 4.80 16.93
C VAL A 35 15.12 3.32 17.31
N THR A 36 14.96 3.04 18.60
CA THR A 36 14.83 1.67 19.11
C THR A 36 13.39 1.16 19.00
N PRO A 37 13.17 -0.17 18.97
CA PRO A 37 11.82 -0.75 19.00
C PRO A 37 10.96 -0.24 20.18
N GLN A 38 11.58 -0.05 21.36
CA GLN A 38 10.89 0.47 22.54
C GLN A 38 10.41 1.92 22.32
N GLN A 39 11.24 2.77 21.69
CA GLN A 39 10.85 4.15 21.37
C GLN A 39 9.70 4.19 20.36
N ILE A 40 9.69 3.29 19.36
CA ILE A 40 8.57 3.16 18.43
C ILE A 40 7.28 2.82 19.17
N THR A 41 7.30 1.83 20.06
CA THR A 41 6.14 1.46 20.88
C THR A 41 5.63 2.64 21.72
N THR A 42 6.53 3.44 22.30
CA THR A 42 6.15 4.66 23.03
C THR A 42 5.51 5.70 22.11
N ILE A 43 6.05 5.91 20.91
CA ILE A 43 5.48 6.83 19.92
C ILE A 43 4.08 6.35 19.52
N GLU A 44 3.91 5.09 19.15
CA GLU A 44 2.62 4.50 18.79
C GLU A 44 1.58 4.64 19.91
N PHE A 45 1.99 4.42 21.16
CA PHE A 45 1.15 4.62 22.34
C PHE A 45 0.71 6.08 22.48
N LEU A 46 1.65 7.03 22.40
CA LEU A 46 1.35 8.46 22.52
C LEU A 46 0.48 8.98 21.37
N LEU A 47 0.61 8.40 20.18
CA LEU A 47 -0.19 8.77 19.00
C LEU A 47 -1.54 8.03 18.92
N ASN A 48 -1.77 7.04 19.78
CA ASN A 48 -2.92 6.14 19.75
C ASN A 48 -3.18 5.53 18.35
N LYS A 49 -2.11 5.17 17.64
CA LYS A 49 -2.17 4.49 16.34
C LYS A 49 -0.87 3.74 16.05
N LYS A 50 -0.98 2.68 15.24
CA LYS A 50 0.19 2.01 14.66
C LYS A 50 0.79 2.87 13.55
N LEU A 51 2.11 2.89 13.47
CA LEU A 51 2.82 3.56 12.38
C LEU A 51 2.80 2.67 11.13
N LEU A 52 2.75 3.31 9.96
CA LEU A 52 2.86 2.63 8.67
C LEU A 52 4.26 2.01 8.56
N LYS A 53 4.36 0.74 8.15
CA LYS A 53 5.67 0.13 7.91
C LYS A 53 6.11 0.41 6.47
N VAL A 54 7.35 0.82 6.28
CA VAL A 54 7.87 1.20 4.96
C VAL A 54 9.21 0.52 4.73
N ARG A 55 9.40 -0.10 3.54
CA ARG A 55 10.71 -0.51 3.03
C ARG A 55 11.00 0.14 1.68
N GLY A 56 12.28 0.24 1.30
CA GLY A 56 12.69 0.82 0.02
C GLY A 56 12.51 2.34 -0.11
N PHE A 57 12.38 3.05 1.02
CA PHE A 57 12.06 4.49 1.07
C PHE A 57 13.00 5.41 0.27
N LYS A 58 14.27 5.02 0.11
CA LYS A 58 15.23 5.78 -0.71
C LYS A 58 14.72 6.00 -2.15
N ASN A 59 13.88 5.09 -2.66
CA ASN A 59 13.34 5.16 -4.02
C ASN A 59 12.15 6.13 -4.14
N ILE A 60 11.59 6.63 -3.03
CA ILE A 60 10.39 7.51 -3.03
C ILE A 60 10.57 8.81 -2.26
N ILE A 61 11.70 9.07 -1.61
CA ILE A 61 11.84 10.19 -0.64
C ILE A 61 11.32 11.54 -1.18
N ILE A 62 11.57 11.86 -2.44
CA ILE A 62 11.12 13.11 -3.10
C ILE A 62 9.58 13.16 -3.27
N ARG A 63 8.94 12.00 -3.36
CA ARG A 63 7.50 11.82 -3.63
C ARG A 63 6.71 11.37 -2.39
N TRP A 64 7.38 11.16 -1.26
CA TRP A 64 6.79 10.61 -0.05
C TRP A 64 5.59 11.42 0.43
N ALA A 65 5.71 12.74 0.53
CA ALA A 65 4.62 13.57 1.05
C ALA A 65 3.34 13.42 0.22
N ALA A 66 3.47 13.38 -1.11
CA ALA A 66 2.33 13.20 -2.02
C ALA A 66 1.75 11.78 -1.94
N LEU A 67 2.59 10.76 -1.85
CA LEU A 67 2.16 9.38 -1.64
C LEU A 67 1.44 9.21 -0.29
N TYR A 68 1.99 9.79 0.77
CA TYR A 68 1.43 9.71 2.12
C TYR A 68 0.04 10.36 2.20
N LEU A 69 -0.18 11.47 1.50
CA LEU A 69 -1.52 12.08 1.39
C LEU A 69 -2.52 11.12 0.74
N LEU A 70 -2.15 10.46 -0.36
CA LEU A 70 -3.03 9.45 -0.98
C LEU A 70 -3.32 8.27 -0.06
N ILE A 71 -2.33 7.83 0.71
CA ILE A 71 -2.51 6.78 1.73
C ILE A 71 -3.52 7.23 2.80
N CYS A 72 -3.45 8.48 3.24
CA CYS A 72 -4.38 9.03 4.23
C CYS A 72 -5.80 9.24 3.68
N ASP A 73 -5.93 9.57 2.40
CA ASP A 73 -7.21 9.79 1.74
C ASP A 73 -7.92 8.48 1.34
N SER A 74 -7.20 7.35 1.33
CA SER A 74 -7.75 6.03 0.99
C SER A 74 -8.79 5.57 2.02
N GLN A 75 -9.90 5.00 1.53
CA GLN A 75 -10.89 4.33 2.38
C GLN A 75 -10.37 2.99 2.91
N THR A 76 -9.53 2.33 2.12
CA THR A 76 -8.88 1.07 2.47
C THR A 76 -7.75 1.33 3.46
N LYS A 77 -7.72 0.59 4.57
CA LYS A 77 -6.65 0.75 5.55
C LYS A 77 -5.34 0.14 5.05
N ILE A 78 -4.34 0.99 4.83
CA ILE A 78 -2.97 0.59 4.46
C ILE A 78 -2.08 0.57 5.71
N TYR A 79 -1.37 -0.54 5.93
CA TYR A 79 -0.43 -0.70 7.04
C TYR A 79 1.02 -0.92 6.59
N GLU A 80 1.25 -1.23 5.30
CA GLU A 80 2.57 -1.47 4.73
C GLU A 80 2.74 -0.80 3.36
N VAL A 81 3.93 -0.23 3.11
CA VAL A 81 4.37 0.26 1.81
C VAL A 81 5.70 -0.41 1.46
N ILE A 82 5.73 -1.06 0.32
CA ILE A 82 6.88 -1.76 -0.23
C ILE A 82 7.25 -1.07 -1.53
N LEU A 83 8.51 -0.64 -1.62
CA LEU A 83 9.07 0.01 -2.80
C LEU A 83 10.21 -0.85 -3.31
N GLU A 84 10.02 -1.46 -4.47
CA GLU A 84 11.00 -2.40 -5.01
C GLU A 84 12.09 -1.70 -5.83
N LYS A 85 13.14 -2.47 -6.15
CA LYS A 85 14.26 -2.03 -7.01
C LYS A 85 13.74 -2.00 -8.46
N GLY A 86 13.04 -0.91 -8.80
CA GLY A 86 12.30 -0.75 -10.05
C GLY A 86 11.23 0.35 -9.98
N HIS A 87 11.05 0.99 -8.82
CA HIS A 87 9.97 1.95 -8.53
C HIS A 87 8.57 1.33 -8.50
N ASP A 88 8.48 0.00 -8.49
CA ASP A 88 7.24 -0.69 -8.23
C ASP A 88 6.77 -0.48 -6.79
N ILE A 89 5.47 -0.27 -6.63
CA ILE A 89 4.83 -0.05 -5.34
C ILE A 89 3.87 -1.19 -5.01
N THR A 90 4.02 -1.75 -3.83
CA THR A 90 3.06 -2.70 -3.24
C THR A 90 2.56 -2.16 -1.91
N PHE A 91 1.26 -2.26 -1.66
CA PHE A 91 0.63 -1.87 -0.40
C PHE A 91 0.13 -3.09 0.35
N GLY A 92 0.45 -3.19 1.64
CA GLY A 92 -0.22 -4.13 2.54
C GLY A 92 -1.46 -3.47 3.12
N THR A 93 -2.60 -4.14 2.93
CA THR A 93 -3.95 -3.67 3.30
C THR A 93 -4.68 -4.73 4.12
N GLU A 94 -5.78 -4.36 4.78
CA GLU A 94 -6.56 -5.30 5.57
C GLU A 94 -7.11 -6.51 4.79
N ALA A 95 -7.22 -6.40 3.46
CA ALA A 95 -7.62 -7.51 2.58
C ALA A 95 -6.44 -8.37 2.09
N GLY A 96 -5.21 -7.85 2.12
CA GLY A 96 -4.04 -8.48 1.52
C GLY A 96 -3.10 -7.47 0.88
N TYR A 97 -2.30 -7.92 -0.10
CA TYR A 97 -1.37 -7.07 -0.82
C TYR A 97 -1.97 -6.56 -2.12
N VAL A 98 -1.75 -5.28 -2.42
CA VAL A 98 -2.17 -4.66 -3.68
C VAL A 98 -0.92 -4.14 -4.39
N PHE A 99 -0.62 -4.74 -5.53
CA PHE A 99 0.48 -4.38 -6.39
C PHE A 99 0.04 -3.32 -7.38
N PHE A 100 0.65 -2.15 -7.31
CA PHE A 100 0.38 -1.06 -8.25
C PHE A 100 1.35 -1.10 -9.43
N GLY A 101 2.48 -1.82 -9.34
CA GLY A 101 3.58 -1.71 -10.30
C GLY A 101 4.26 -0.35 -10.25
N GLU A 102 4.87 0.04 -11.37
CA GLU A 102 5.76 1.19 -11.43
C GLU A 102 5.01 2.48 -11.07
N TYR A 103 5.63 3.30 -10.22
CA TYR A 103 5.23 4.70 -10.11
C TYR A 103 5.58 5.42 -11.41
N ILE A 104 4.54 5.88 -12.10
CA ILE A 104 4.70 6.69 -13.30
C ILE A 104 4.44 8.17 -12.97
N ASN A 105 3.22 8.49 -12.51
CA ASN A 105 2.83 9.84 -12.11
C ASN A 105 1.72 9.85 -11.04
N MET A 106 1.47 11.03 -10.45
CA MET A 106 0.45 11.20 -9.40
C MET A 106 -0.98 10.95 -9.85
N ASP A 107 -1.32 11.20 -11.12
CA ASP A 107 -2.67 10.99 -11.64
C ASP A 107 -2.99 9.50 -11.73
N GLN A 108 -2.10 8.71 -12.34
CA GLN A 108 -2.23 7.26 -12.38
C GLN A 108 -2.23 6.64 -10.99
N LEU A 109 -1.34 7.09 -10.09
CA LEU A 109 -1.33 6.63 -8.71
C LEU A 109 -2.69 6.87 -8.04
N ARG A 110 -3.22 8.10 -8.13
CA ARG A 110 -4.54 8.46 -7.57
C ARG A 110 -5.65 7.59 -8.13
N LYS A 111 -5.67 7.33 -9.44
CA LYS A 111 -6.70 6.47 -10.03
C LYS A 111 -6.59 5.02 -9.55
N ARG A 112 -5.37 4.48 -9.37
CA ARG A 112 -5.16 3.14 -8.79
C ARG A 112 -5.65 3.07 -7.33
N PHE A 113 -5.44 4.13 -6.54
CA PHE A 113 -6.02 4.25 -5.19
C PHE A 113 -7.55 4.21 -5.20
N PHE A 114 -8.20 5.02 -6.06
CA PHE A 114 -9.65 4.99 -6.20
C PHE A 114 -10.17 3.60 -6.57
N TYR A 115 -9.45 2.91 -7.44
CA TYR A 115 -9.83 1.57 -7.85
C TYR A 115 -9.65 0.53 -6.75
N MET A 116 -8.54 0.58 -6.02
CA MET A 116 -8.32 -0.25 -4.85
C MET A 116 -9.46 -0.08 -3.83
N ASP A 117 -9.86 1.16 -3.53
CA ASP A 117 -10.99 1.46 -2.64
C ASP A 117 -12.32 0.92 -3.19
N HIS A 118 -12.53 1.01 -4.50
CA HIS A 118 -13.70 0.42 -5.15
C HIS A 118 -13.74 -1.11 -5.00
N LEU A 119 -12.64 -1.80 -5.29
CA LEU A 119 -12.54 -3.26 -5.12
C LEU A 119 -12.75 -3.67 -3.66
N HIS A 120 -12.18 -2.91 -2.73
CA HIS A 120 -12.36 -3.14 -1.30
C HIS A 120 -13.83 -2.93 -0.87
N ASN A 121 -14.54 -1.96 -1.46
CA ASN A 121 -15.97 -1.77 -1.23
C ASN A 121 -16.78 -2.97 -1.74
N LEU A 122 -16.55 -3.38 -2.99
CA LEU A 122 -17.19 -4.59 -3.55
C LEU A 122 -16.90 -5.83 -2.71
N TRP A 123 -15.68 -5.97 -2.20
CA TRP A 123 -15.31 -7.04 -1.30
C TRP A 123 -16.13 -7.04 -0.01
N ARG A 124 -16.19 -5.89 0.68
CA ARG A 124 -16.96 -5.75 1.94
C ARG A 124 -18.45 -6.01 1.76
N GLU A 125 -18.99 -5.71 0.58
CA GLU A 125 -20.39 -5.95 0.24
C GLU A 125 -20.67 -7.37 -0.26
N GLY A 126 -19.65 -8.20 -0.47
CA GLY A 126 -19.78 -9.55 -1.03
C GLY A 126 -20.03 -9.59 -2.54
N ASN A 127 -19.84 -8.47 -3.23
CA ASN A 127 -20.13 -8.26 -4.65
C ASN A 127 -18.88 -8.31 -5.55
N LEU A 128 -17.69 -8.56 -5.00
CA LEU A 128 -16.44 -8.57 -5.76
C LEU A 128 -16.41 -9.63 -6.87
N PHE A 129 -17.06 -10.77 -6.64
CA PHE A 129 -17.08 -11.87 -7.60
C PHE A 129 -18.51 -12.09 -8.12
N SER A 130 -18.67 -12.06 -9.44
CA SER A 130 -19.97 -12.24 -10.09
C SER A 130 -20.50 -13.68 -10.05
N GLU A 131 -19.61 -14.68 -9.88
CA GLU A 131 -19.95 -16.08 -10.10
C GLU A 131 -19.48 -17.05 -8.99
N VAL A 132 -18.70 -16.56 -8.02
CA VAL A 132 -18.11 -17.42 -6.98
C VAL A 132 -18.28 -16.74 -5.61
N HIS A 133 -18.97 -17.39 -4.68
CA HIS A 133 -18.89 -17.02 -3.27
C HIS A 133 -17.51 -17.40 -2.75
N VAL A 134 -16.52 -16.51 -2.90
CA VAL A 134 -15.25 -16.66 -2.20
C VAL A 134 -15.45 -16.12 -0.79
N ASN A 135 -15.57 -17.03 0.18
CA ASN A 135 -15.53 -16.66 1.60
C ASN A 135 -14.10 -16.25 1.94
N LEU A 136 -13.78 -14.98 1.68
CA LEU A 136 -12.55 -14.34 2.13
C LEU A 136 -12.64 -14.19 3.65
N THR A 137 -12.20 -15.21 4.37
CA THR A 137 -11.97 -15.11 5.81
C THR A 137 -10.86 -14.09 6.05
N LYS A 138 -10.81 -13.48 7.25
CA LYS A 138 -9.73 -12.53 7.62
C LYS A 138 -8.30 -13.07 7.46
N SER A 139 -8.14 -14.38 7.28
CA SER A 139 -6.85 -15.04 7.03
C SER A 139 -6.46 -15.10 5.55
N ALA A 140 -7.42 -14.88 4.65
CA ALA A 140 -7.25 -15.10 3.23
C ALA A 140 -6.40 -13.96 2.65
N HIS A 141 -5.08 -14.14 2.62
CA HIS A 141 -4.19 -13.15 2.04
C HIS A 141 -4.45 -13.13 0.52
N CYS A 142 -5.03 -12.04 0.02
CA CYS A 142 -5.16 -11.85 -1.42
C CYS A 142 -3.99 -11.04 -1.96
N TYR A 143 -3.67 -11.25 -3.23
CA TYR A 143 -2.75 -10.43 -4.01
C TYR A 143 -3.54 -9.86 -5.19
N ILE A 144 -3.70 -8.54 -5.22
CA ILE A 144 -4.41 -7.83 -6.28
C ILE A 144 -3.38 -7.12 -7.15
N ASP A 145 -3.30 -7.51 -8.41
CA ASP A 145 -2.44 -6.85 -9.41
C ASP A 145 -3.23 -5.76 -10.16
N LEU A 146 -2.85 -4.50 -9.96
CA LEU A 146 -3.43 -3.30 -10.59
C LEU A 146 -2.47 -2.65 -11.61
N THR A 147 -1.50 -3.40 -12.13
CA THR A 147 -0.58 -2.92 -13.17
C THR A 147 -1.31 -2.52 -14.45
N GLU A 148 -0.68 -1.64 -15.23
CA GLU A 148 -1.20 -1.26 -16.54
C GLU A 148 -1.21 -2.45 -17.51
N ASN A 149 -2.15 -2.42 -18.47
CA ASN A 149 -2.29 -3.38 -19.57
C ASN A 149 -2.80 -4.78 -19.20
N LYS A 150 -3.40 -4.97 -18.02
CA LYS A 150 -4.05 -6.24 -17.65
C LYS A 150 -5.39 -6.03 -16.95
N THR A 151 -6.29 -6.98 -17.13
CA THR A 151 -7.47 -7.12 -16.27
C THR A 151 -6.98 -7.37 -14.84
N PRO A 152 -7.51 -6.68 -13.81
CA PRO A 152 -7.12 -6.92 -12.44
C PRO A 152 -7.28 -8.39 -12.07
N ILE A 153 -6.23 -8.96 -11.51
CA ILE A 153 -6.20 -10.35 -11.07
C ILE A 153 -6.16 -10.34 -9.55
N LEU A 154 -7.09 -11.07 -8.94
CA LEU A 154 -7.02 -11.40 -7.53
C LEU A 154 -6.52 -12.84 -7.40
N SER A 155 -5.35 -13.00 -6.80
CA SER A 155 -4.81 -14.31 -6.46
C SER A 155 -5.02 -14.56 -4.97
N MET A 156 -5.53 -15.73 -4.62
CA MET A 156 -5.50 -16.19 -3.24
C MET A 156 -4.07 -16.67 -2.95
N LEU A 157 -3.47 -16.27 -1.83
CA LEU A 157 -2.16 -16.78 -1.44
C LEU A 157 -2.28 -18.11 -0.67
N ASP A 158 -3.46 -18.37 -0.10
CA ASP A 158 -3.75 -19.60 0.67
C ASP A 158 -4.21 -20.78 -0.22
N ASP A 159 -4.42 -20.55 -1.52
CA ASP A 159 -4.85 -21.56 -2.50
C ASP A 159 -4.25 -21.21 -3.87
N VAL A 160 -4.02 -22.19 -4.75
CA VAL A 160 -3.44 -21.96 -6.11
C VAL A 160 -4.45 -21.28 -7.06
N SER A 161 -5.60 -20.87 -6.52
CA SER A 161 -6.70 -20.25 -7.25
C SER A 161 -6.44 -18.76 -7.49
N SER A 162 -6.51 -18.36 -8.76
CA SER A 162 -6.58 -16.96 -9.17
C SER A 162 -7.92 -16.69 -9.83
N PHE A 163 -8.54 -15.58 -9.44
CA PHE A 163 -9.84 -15.14 -9.93
C PHE A 163 -9.63 -13.85 -10.71
N ARG A 164 -10.09 -13.83 -11.96
CA ARG A 164 -10.18 -12.58 -12.72
C ARG A 164 -11.29 -11.75 -12.12
N ILE A 165 -11.00 -10.51 -11.77
CA ILE A 165 -12.04 -9.56 -11.37
C ILE A 165 -12.71 -9.12 -12.67
N LYS A 166 -13.99 -9.47 -12.84
CA LYS A 166 -14.77 -9.07 -14.00
C LYS A 166 -15.14 -7.60 -13.87
N ASP A 167 -14.25 -6.73 -14.32
CA ASP A 167 -14.53 -5.33 -14.56
C ASP A 167 -14.24 -5.00 -16.02
N ASP A 168 -15.29 -5.08 -16.84
CA ASP A 168 -15.22 -4.80 -18.27
C ASP A 168 -14.86 -3.32 -18.56
N ASN A 169 -14.93 -2.44 -17.56
CA ASN A 169 -14.61 -1.02 -17.66
C ASN A 169 -13.20 -0.67 -17.14
N TYR A 170 -12.47 -1.63 -16.57
CA TYR A 170 -11.10 -1.37 -16.13
C TYR A 170 -10.13 -1.46 -17.31
N ARG A 171 -9.91 -0.33 -17.98
CA ARG A 171 -8.81 -0.14 -18.94
C ARG A 171 -8.07 1.15 -18.59
N TRP A 172 -6.84 1.02 -18.09
CA TRP A 172 -5.95 2.17 -18.00
C TRP A 172 -5.53 2.62 -19.40
N PRO A 173 -5.61 3.91 -19.74
CA PRO A 173 -4.92 4.42 -20.91
C PRO A 173 -3.42 4.31 -20.65
N SER A 174 -2.78 3.32 -21.27
CA SER A 174 -1.33 3.19 -21.31
C SER A 174 -0.75 4.25 -22.24
N GLN A 175 0.29 4.96 -21.79
CA GLN A 175 1.13 5.75 -22.70
C GLN A 175 2.16 4.87 -23.44
N LEU A 176 2.33 3.62 -23.03
CA LEU A 176 3.07 2.62 -23.77
C LEU A 176 2.14 2.17 -24.91
N LYS A 177 2.52 2.49 -26.15
CA LYS A 177 1.89 1.91 -27.33
C LYS A 177 1.84 0.40 -27.15
N ASP A 178 0.68 -0.18 -27.42
CA ASP A 178 0.59 -1.61 -27.72
C ASP A 178 1.69 -1.94 -28.75
N GLU A 179 2.66 -2.75 -28.35
CA GLU A 179 3.40 -3.60 -29.29
C GLU A 179 2.61 -4.90 -29.49
#